data_AF-A0A496WDV1-F1
#
_entry.id   AF-A0A496WDV1-F1
#
_cell.length_a   1.000
_cell.length_b   1.000
_cell.length_c   1.000
_cell.angle_alpha   90.00
_cell.angle_beta   90.00
_cell.angle_gamma   90.00
#
_symmetry.space_group_name_H-M   'P 1'
#
loop_
_entity.id
_entity.type
_entity.pdbx_description
1 polymer ?
#
loop_
_entity_poly.entity_id
_entity_poly.type
_entity_poly.pdbx_seq_one_letter_code
_entity_poly.pdbx_strand_id
1 'polypeptide(L)'
;PLAEGEKDQRIREADGYRLKRINEAEGDVARFNSLFAEYRKAPEVTRRRIYIETMQDVMPSIQSKILVDDEMNGLLPLLNLDTQKGGQQ
;
A
#
# COMPACT_ATOMS: atom_id res chain seq x y z
N PRO A 1 -1.29 47.07 1.65
CA PRO A 1 -2.06 46.13 2.50
C PRO A 1 -2.25 44.73 1.90
N LEU A 2 -2.73 44.58 0.66
CA LEU A 2 -2.96 43.24 0.06
C LEU A 2 -1.66 42.42 -0.10
N ALA A 3 -0.60 43.05 -0.61
CA ALA A 3 0.70 42.41 -0.82
C ALA A 3 1.36 41.91 0.48
N GLU A 4 1.11 42.59 1.62
CA GLU A 4 1.61 42.14 2.92
C GLU A 4 0.84 40.90 3.42
N GLY A 5 -0.49 40.89 3.24
CA GLY A 5 -1.31 39.73 3.58
C GLY A 5 -0.93 38.48 2.76
N GLU A 6 -0.67 38.64 1.46
CA GLU A 6 -0.21 37.54 0.59
C GLU A 6 1.18 37.04 0.95
N LYS A 7 2.09 37.94 1.35
CA LYS A 7 3.41 37.57 1.87
C LYS A 7 3.28 36.73 3.14
N ASP A 8 2.50 37.20 4.09
CA ASP A 8 2.33 36.53 5.38
C ASP A 8 1.59 35.19 5.24
N GLN A 9 0.64 35.09 4.31
CA GLN A 9 -0.02 33.84 3.97
C GLN A 9 0.99 32.81 3.44
N ARG A 10 1.82 33.20 2.46
CA ARG A 10 2.84 32.29 1.91
C ARG A 10 3.84 31.81 2.95
N ILE A 11 4.25 32.68 3.87
CA ILE A 11 5.14 32.30 4.98
C ILE A 11 4.47 31.25 5.87
N ARG A 12 3.21 31.49 6.27
CA ARG A 12 2.45 30.53 7.11
C ARG A 12 2.23 29.19 6.42
N GLU A 13 1.92 29.19 5.13
CA GLU A 13 1.78 27.97 4.34
C GLU A 13 3.10 27.18 4.28
N ALA A 14 4.22 27.87 4.07
CA ALA A 14 5.55 27.26 4.06
C ALA A 14 5.93 26.68 5.43
N ASP A 15 5.62 27.39 6.53
CA ASP A 15 5.84 26.90 7.89
C ASP A 15 4.97 25.68 8.21
N GLY A 16 3.70 25.71 7.80
CA GLY A 16 2.78 24.58 7.94
C GLY A 16 3.26 23.36 7.16
N TYR A 17 3.72 23.56 5.92
CA TYR A 17 4.31 22.50 5.12
C TYR A 17 5.56 21.91 5.77
N ARG A 18 6.49 22.78 6.23
CA ARG A 18 7.70 22.35 6.95
C ARG A 18 7.35 21.49 8.17
N LEU A 19 6.44 21.97 9.01
CA LEU A 19 6.02 21.25 10.21
C LEU A 19 5.37 19.90 9.86
N LYS A 20 4.49 19.88 8.85
CA LYS A 20 3.89 18.64 8.34
C LYS A 20 4.96 17.64 7.92
N ARG A 21 5.96 18.07 7.14
CA ARG A 21 7.04 17.19 6.66
C ARG A 21 7.89 16.63 7.80
N ILE A 22 8.18 17.44 8.82
CA ILE A 22 8.91 16.99 10.01
C ILE A 22 8.08 15.93 10.77
N ASN A 23 6.82 16.22 11.05
CA ASN A 23 5.93 15.30 11.77
C ASN A 23 5.72 13.99 11.02
N GLU A 24 5.57 14.04 9.69
CA GLU A 24 5.50 12.85 8.83
C GLU A 24 6.76 12.00 8.98
N ALA A 25 7.94 12.61 8.87
CA ALA A 25 9.22 11.91 8.99
C ALA A 25 9.42 11.30 10.39
N GLU A 26 9.10 12.03 11.45
CA GLU A 26 9.17 11.53 12.83
C GLU A 26 8.21 10.35 13.05
N GLY A 27 6.98 10.46 12.54
CA GLY A 27 6.00 9.39 12.60
C GLY A 27 6.43 8.14 11.82
N ASP A 28 7.03 8.32 10.65
CA ASP A 28 7.58 7.24 9.84
C ASP A 28 8.71 6.50 10.55
N VAL A 29 9.64 7.23 11.15
CA VAL A 29 10.74 6.66 11.93
C VAL A 29 10.22 5.93 13.17
N ALA A 30 9.26 6.52 13.89
CA ALA A 30 8.67 5.90 15.08
C ALA A 30 7.96 4.57 14.73
N ARG A 31 7.19 4.54 13.63
CA ARG A 31 6.53 3.34 13.12
C ARG A 31 7.55 2.27 12.73
N PHE A 32 8.59 2.67 11.98
CA PHE A 32 9.65 1.75 11.56
C PHE A 32 10.37 1.13 12.75
N ASN A 33 10.79 1.94 13.72
CA ASN A 33 11.50 1.45 14.91
C ASN A 33 10.65 0.48 15.74
N SER A 34 9.35 0.77 15.87
CA SER A 34 8.39 -0.11 16.56
C SER A 34 8.30 -1.47 15.87
N LEU A 35 8.15 -1.49 14.54
CA LEU A 35 8.11 -2.72 13.77
C LEU A 35 9.44 -3.48 13.82
N PHE A 36 10.57 -2.77 13.73
CA PHE A 36 11.90 -3.35 13.77
C PHE A 36 12.18 -4.02 15.12
N ALA A 37 11.75 -3.42 16.23
CA ALA A 37 11.87 -4.00 17.56
C ALA A 37 11.15 -5.36 17.66
N GLU A 38 9.92 -5.46 17.13
CA GLU A 38 9.17 -6.72 17.10
C GLU A 38 9.77 -7.74 16.11
N TYR A 39 10.21 -7.29 14.95
CA TYR A 39 10.91 -8.13 13.98
C TYR A 39 12.17 -8.76 14.60
N ARG A 40 12.97 -7.99 15.35
CA ARG A 40 14.15 -8.53 16.04
C ARG A 40 13.82 -9.62 17.06
N LYS A 41 12.64 -9.56 17.70
CA LYS A 41 12.20 -10.57 18.66
C LYS A 41 11.75 -11.86 17.95
N ALA A 42 11.01 -11.74 16.85
CA ALA A 42 10.46 -12.89 16.13
C ALA A 42 10.35 -12.63 14.61
N PRO A 43 11.45 -12.79 13.85
CA PRO A 43 11.50 -12.44 12.43
C PRO A 43 10.46 -13.20 11.59
N GLU A 44 10.37 -14.53 11.77
CA GLU A 44 9.49 -15.39 10.96
C GLU A 44 8.00 -15.06 11.19
N VAL A 45 7.60 -14.81 12.44
CA VAL A 45 6.22 -14.45 12.77
C VAL A 45 5.86 -13.09 12.18
N THR A 46 6.74 -12.09 12.30
CA THR A 46 6.50 -10.75 11.78
C THR A 46 6.41 -10.76 10.25
N ARG A 47 7.31 -11.46 9.54
CA ARG A 47 7.21 -11.59 8.07
C ARG A 47 5.92 -12.29 7.66
N ARG A 48 5.55 -13.38 8.34
CA ARG A 48 4.33 -14.12 8.01
C ARG A 48 3.08 -13.27 8.22
N ARG A 49 3.03 -12.49 9.30
CA ARG A 49 1.93 -11.54 9.56
C ARG A 49 1.81 -10.51 8.44
N ILE A 50 2.90 -9.81 8.11
CA ILE A 50 2.92 -8.79 7.04
C ILE A 50 2.41 -9.40 5.72
N TYR A 51 2.88 -10.60 5.36
CA TYR A 51 2.43 -11.29 4.17
C TYR A 51 0.92 -11.57 4.18
N ILE A 52 0.40 -12.12 5.29
CA ILE A 52 -1.03 -12.44 5.40
C ILE A 52 -1.88 -11.18 5.34
N GLU A 53 -1.51 -10.13 6.08
CA GLU A 53 -2.24 -8.84 6.09
C GLU A 53 -2.24 -8.21 4.71
N THR A 54 -1.08 -8.15 4.05
CA THR A 54 -0.97 -7.61 2.68
C THR A 54 -1.84 -8.42 1.71
N MET A 55 -1.85 -9.74 1.82
CA MET A 55 -2.69 -10.59 0.98
C MET A 55 -4.18 -10.43 1.31
N GLN A 56 -4.55 -10.17 2.55
CA GLN A 56 -5.93 -9.85 2.93
C GLN A 56 -6.41 -8.54 2.30
N ASP A 57 -5.53 -7.54 2.19
CA ASP A 57 -5.85 -6.26 1.57
C ASP A 57 -5.93 -6.36 0.04
N VAL A 58 -4.99 -7.09 -0.58
CA VAL A 58 -4.88 -7.18 -2.05
C VAL A 58 -5.85 -8.20 -2.65
N MET A 59 -6.06 -9.35 -2.00
CA MET A 59 -6.82 -10.47 -2.58
C MET A 59 -8.28 -10.12 -2.96
N PRO A 60 -9.02 -9.27 -2.23
CA PRO A 60 -10.35 -8.82 -2.64
C PRO A 60 -10.38 -8.02 -3.94
N SER A 61 -9.28 -7.36 -4.30
CA SER A 61 -9.18 -6.56 -5.54
C SER A 61 -8.92 -7.41 -6.79
N ILE A 62 -8.62 -8.70 -6.63
CA ILE A 62 -8.32 -9.60 -7.73
C ILE A 62 -9.63 -10.09 -8.36
N GLN A 63 -9.89 -9.66 -9.59
CA GLN A 63 -11.13 -9.97 -10.33
C GLN A 63 -11.18 -11.40 -10.87
N SER A 64 -10.02 -12.01 -11.15
CA SER A 64 -9.93 -13.39 -11.62
C SER A 64 -8.76 -14.10 -10.95
N LYS A 65 -9.07 -15.19 -10.24
CA LYS A 65 -8.08 -16.12 -9.69
C LYS A 65 -8.17 -17.41 -10.49
N ILE A 66 -7.21 -17.61 -11.41
CA ILE A 66 -7.12 -18.86 -12.17
C ILE A 66 -6.22 -19.80 -11.38
N LEU A 67 -6.79 -20.90 -10.88
CA LEU A 67 -6.07 -21.99 -10.25
C LEU A 67 -5.83 -23.05 -11.32
N VAL A 68 -4.56 -23.26 -11.70
CA VAL A 68 -4.17 -24.32 -12.64
C VAL A 68 -3.52 -25.43 -11.83
N ASP A 69 -4.00 -26.66 -12.00
CA ASP A 69 -3.41 -27.86 -11.41
C ASP A 69 -2.18 -28.29 -12.21
N ASP A 70 -1.11 -28.73 -11.55
CA ASP A 70 0.15 -29.15 -12.17
C ASP A 70 -0.05 -30.43 -13.02
N GLU A 71 -1.08 -31.22 -12.71
CA GLU A 71 -1.50 -32.36 -13.52
C GLU A 71 -2.13 -31.96 -14.87
N MET A 72 -2.56 -30.70 -15.04
CA MET A 72 -3.13 -30.16 -16.27
C MET A 72 -2.06 -29.55 -17.20
N ASN A 73 -0.99 -30.29 -17.46
CA ASN A 73 0.14 -29.91 -18.33
C ASN A 73 -0.19 -29.86 -19.85
N GLY A 74 -1.38 -29.37 -20.24
CA GLY A 74 -1.79 -29.38 -21.65
C GLY A 74 -2.94 -28.45 -22.06
N LEU A 75 -3.54 -27.68 -21.15
CA LEU A 75 -4.71 -26.84 -21.48
C LEU A 75 -4.46 -25.32 -21.47
N LEU A 76 -3.22 -24.90 -21.19
CA LEU A 76 -2.81 -23.49 -21.29
C LEU A 76 -3.13 -22.82 -22.65
N PRO A 77 -3.08 -23.49 -23.82
CA PRO A 77 -3.32 -22.82 -25.10
C PRO A 77 -4.79 -22.45 -25.40
N LEU A 78 -5.75 -22.88 -24.58
CA LEU A 78 -7.19 -22.62 -24.85
C LEU A 78 -7.81 -21.56 -23.93
N LEU A 79 -7.03 -20.97 -23.03
CA LEU A 79 -7.52 -19.92 -22.16
C LEU A 79 -7.47 -18.57 -22.89
N ASN A 80 -8.50 -18.27 -23.69
CA ASN A 80 -8.74 -16.93 -24.20
C ASN A 80 -9.06 -16.01 -23.01
N LEU A 81 -8.05 -15.32 -22.47
CA LEU A 81 -8.17 -14.40 -21.32
C LEU A 81 -8.93 -13.10 -21.64
N ASP A 82 -9.62 -13.01 -22.78
CA ASP A 82 -10.22 -11.79 -23.29
C ASP A 82 -11.76 -11.82 -23.36
N THR A 83 -12.40 -12.56 -22.46
CA THR A 83 -13.86 -12.52 -22.25
C THR A 83 -14.11 -12.86 -20.77
N GLN A 84 -14.67 -12.04 -19.89
CA GLN A 84 -15.81 -11.15 -20.08
C GLN A 84 -15.79 -10.00 -19.05
N LYS A 85 -16.14 -8.82 -19.55
CA LYS A 85 -16.78 -7.76 -18.77
C LYS A 85 -17.93 -8.36 -17.97
N GLY A 86 -17.79 -8.44 -16.65
CA GLY A 86 -18.90 -8.63 -15.72
C GLY A 86 -19.72 -7.33 -15.64
N GLY A 87 -20.51 -7.07 -16.68
CA GLY A 87 -21.56 -6.06 -16.66
C GLY A 87 -22.89 -6.69 -16.27
N GLN A 88 -23.55 -6.06 -15.28
CA GLN A 88 -24.98 -6.12 -14.93
C GLN A 88 -25.50 -7.40 -14.25
N GLN A 89 -25.72 -7.30 -12.94
CA GLN A 89 -27.05 -7.03 -12.35
C GLN A 89 -26.89 -6.38 -10.98
#